data_AF-A0A838Q5D5-F1
#
_entry.id   AF-A0A838Q5D5-F1
#
_cell.length_a   1.000
_cell.length_b   1.000
_cell.length_c   1.000
_cell.angle_alpha   90.00
_cell.angle_beta   90.00
_cell.angle_gamma   90.00
#
_symmetry.space_group_name_H-M   'P 1'
#
loop_
_entity.id
_entity.type
_entity.pdbx_description
1 polymer ?
#
loop_
_entity_poly.entity_id
_entity_poly.type
_entity_poly.pdbx_seq_one_letter_code
_entity_poly.pdbx_strand_id
1 'polypeptide(L)' 'FVNSEKGVRMAEEKSGVELSKIFDWYKDDFKDGGPLQFINKRRSTAIPADAKITYQDYDWALNDAK' A
#
# COMPACT_ATOMS: atom_id res chain seq x y z
N PHE A 1 1.14 -9.07 5.36
CA PHE A 1 0.41 -7.90 4.81
C PHE A 1 1.33 -6.95 4.06
N VAL A 2 2.23 -6.22 4.73
CA VAL A 2 3.16 -5.30 4.03
C VAL A 2 4.23 -6.00 3.18
N ASN A 3 4.48 -7.30 3.42
CA ASN A 3 5.35 -8.17 2.62
C ASN A 3 4.57 -9.08 1.66
N SER A 4 3.34 -8.71 1.30
CA SER A 4 2.48 -9.47 0.37
C SER A 4 1.77 -8.53 -0.59
N GLU A 5 1.42 -9.00 -1.79
CA GLU A 5 0.74 -8.18 -2.81
C GLU A 5 -0.58 -7.58 -2.31
N LYS A 6 -1.28 -8.25 -1.38
CA LYS A 6 -2.51 -7.73 -0.76
C LYS A 6 -2.34 -6.40 -0.01
N GLY A 7 -1.12 -6.11 0.44
CA GLY A 7 -0.80 -4.88 1.18
C GLY A 7 0.04 -3.91 0.37
N VAL A 8 1.00 -4.44 -0.39
CA VAL A 8 1.97 -3.67 -1.19
C VAL A 8 2.27 -4.46 -2.45
N ARG A 9 1.91 -3.91 -3.61
CA ARG A 9 2.22 -4.44 -4.94
C ARG A 9 3.14 -3.46 -5.66
N MET A 10 4.21 -3.95 -6.28
CA MET A 10 5.05 -3.11 -7.14
C MET A 10 4.29 -2.86 -8.45
N ALA A 11 4.20 -1.62 -8.90
CA ALA A 11 3.55 -1.31 -10.16
C ALA A 11 4.39 -1.84 -11.34
N GLU A 12 3.72 -2.23 -12.43
CA GLU A 12 4.41 -2.69 -13.65
C GLU A 12 5.26 -1.57 -14.30
N GLU A 13 4.85 -0.31 -14.10
CA GLU A 13 5.64 0.84 -14.48
C GLU A 13 6.76 1.09 -13.45
N LYS A 14 7.99 1.14 -13.94
CA LYS A 14 9.28 0.90 -13.27
C LYS A 14 9.60 1.70 -11.98
N SER A 15 8.69 2.53 -11.48
CA SER A 15 8.90 3.37 -10.30
C SER A 15 7.64 3.55 -9.43
N GLY A 16 6.59 2.76 -9.63
CA GLY A 16 5.34 2.88 -8.87
C GLY A 16 5.17 1.80 -7.78
N VAL A 17 4.36 2.11 -6.78
CA VAL A 17 3.89 1.15 -5.78
C VAL A 17 2.39 1.31 -5.56
N GLU A 18 1.67 0.21 -5.55
CA GLU A 18 0.26 0.16 -5.19
C GLU A 18 0.09 -0.32 -3.75
N LEU A 19 -0.45 0.54 -2.91
CA LEU A 19 -0.74 0.23 -1.51
C LEU A 19 -2.19 -0.23 -1.38
N SER A 20 -2.46 -1.11 -0.42
CA SER A 20 -3.85 -1.44 -0.08
C SER A 20 -4.65 -0.17 0.28
N LYS A 21 -5.93 -0.11 -0.13
CA LYS A 21 -6.87 0.98 0.19
C LYS A 21 -6.96 1.30 1.69
N ILE A 22 -6.61 0.35 2.57
CA ILE A 22 -6.55 0.58 4.01
C ILE A 22 -5.58 1.71 4.38
N PHE A 23 -4.49 1.88 3.64
CA PHE A 23 -3.53 2.96 3.88
C PHE A 23 -4.05 4.33 3.45
N ASP A 24 -5.06 4.37 2.58
CA ASP A 24 -5.77 5.59 2.21
C ASP A 24 -6.83 5.93 3.28
N TRP A 25 -7.63 4.94 3.69
CA TRP A 25 -8.69 5.10 4.71
C TRP A 25 -8.14 5.53 6.07
N TYR A 26 -7.01 4.95 6.48
CA TYR A 26 -6.39 5.22 7.79
C TYR A 26 -5.18 6.15 7.67
N LYS A 27 -5.15 7.04 6.67
CA LYS A 27 -4.02 7.99 6.47
C LYS A 27 -3.65 8.78 7.74
N ASP A 28 -4.64 9.08 8.58
CA ASP A 28 -4.46 9.83 9.82
C ASP A 28 -3.62 9.10 10.87
N ASP A 29 -3.53 7.76 10.79
CA ASP A 29 -2.70 6.94 11.68
C ASP A 29 -1.23 6.94 11.26
N PHE A 30 -0.92 7.44 10.05
CA PHE A 30 0.42 7.47 9.48
C PHE A 30 0.98 8.90 9.37
N LYS A 31 0.56 9.83 10.23
CA LYS A 31 1.03 11.24 10.20
C LYS A 31 2.54 11.39 10.35
N ASP A 32 3.18 10.47 11.09
CA ASP A 32 4.64 10.41 11.20
C ASP A 32 5.25 9.73 9.97
N GLY A 33 5.42 10.51 8.90
CA GLY A 33 6.15 10.14 7.68
C GLY A 33 5.39 9.28 6.67
N GLY A 34 4.09 9.08 6.86
CA GLY A 34 3.19 8.50 5.88
C GLY A 34 3.19 6.97 5.85
N PRO A 35 2.25 6.37 5.09
CA PRO A 35 2.15 4.93 4.93
C PRO A 35 3.45 4.28 4.43
N LEU A 36 4.15 4.95 3.52
CA LEU A 36 5.39 4.46 2.92
C LEU A 36 6.49 4.24 3.98
N GLN A 37 6.65 5.19 4.91
CA GLN A 37 7.64 5.04 5.98
C GLN A 37 7.26 3.90 6.93
N PHE A 38 5.99 3.78 7.30
CA PHE A 38 5.49 2.68 8.12
C PHE A 38 5.76 1.31 7.46
N ILE A 39 5.53 1.22 6.15
CA ILE A 39 5.76 0.02 5.34
C ILE A 39 7.25 -0.31 5.29
N ASN A 40 8.10 0.66 4.96
CA ASN A 40 9.55 0.46 4.82
C ASN A 40 10.21 0.01 6.13
N LYS A 41 9.69 0.42 7.30
CA LYS A 41 10.15 -0.09 8.61
C LYS A 41 9.95 -1.60 8.80
N ARG A 42 9.09 -2.24 8.00
CA ARG A 42 8.65 -3.65 8.16
C ARG A 42 8.93 -4.52 6.93
N ARG A 43 9.46 -3.93 5.85
CA ARG A 43 9.82 -4.66 4.63
C ARG A 43 11.30 -5.00 4.63
N SER A 44 11.61 -6.18 4.11
CA SER A 44 13.00 -6.59 3.87
C SER A 44 13.62 -5.79 2.71
N THR A 45 12.80 -5.41 1.73
CA THR A 45 13.21 -4.57 0.59
C THR A 45 12.45 -3.25 0.67
N ALA A 46 13.21 -2.17 0.86
CA ALA A 46 12.67 -0.82 0.91
C ALA A 46 12.10 -0.38 -0.44
N ILE A 47 10.98 0.33 -0.38
CA ILE A 47 10.39 1.02 -1.52
C ILE A 47 11.05 2.41 -1.61
N PRO A 48 11.47 2.85 -2.80
CA PRO A 48 12.03 4.19 -3.00
C PRO A 48 11.12 5.29 -2.46
N ALA A 49 11.69 6.32 -1.84
CA ALA A 49 10.92 7.41 -1.25
C ALA A 49 10.20 8.29 -2.28
N ASP A 50 10.69 8.28 -3.52
CA ASP A 50 10.14 8.95 -4.70
C ASP A 50 9.20 8.06 -5.51
N ALA A 51 8.89 6.84 -5.03
CA ALA A 51 7.98 5.94 -5.72
C ALA A 51 6.59 6.56 -5.84
N LYS A 52 5.99 6.47 -7.03
CA LYS A 52 4.62 6.93 -7.26
C LYS A 52 3.66 6.01 -6.50
N ILE A 53 3.00 6.55 -5.48
CA ILE A 53 2.01 5.81 -4.69
C ILE A 53 0.66 5.86 -5.41
N THR A 54 0.11 4.69 -5.70
CA THR A 54 -1.30 4.49 -6.04
C THR A 54 -1.93 3.57 -4.99
N TYR A 55 -3.27 3.47 -5.01
CA TYR A 55 -3.99 2.60 -4.09
C TYR A 55 -4.74 1.54 -4.88
N GLN A 56 -4.60 0.29 -4.45
CA GLN A 56 -5.32 -0.85 -5.03
C GLN A 56 -6.82 -0.61 -4.90
N ASP A 57 -7.56 -0.94 -5.95
CA ASP A 57 -9.01 -0.96 -5.86
C ASP A 57 -9.45 -2.03 -4.87
N TYR A 58 -10.35 -1.63 -3.99
CA TYR A 58 -10.86 -2.52 -2.96
C TYR A 58 -11.97 -3.36 -3.60
N ASP A 59 -11.72 -4.65 -3.76
CA ASP A 59 -12.73 -5.57 -4.29
C ASP A 59 -13.79 -5.86 -3.21
N TRP A 60 -14.96 -5.24 -3.35
CA TRP A 60 -16.10 -5.42 -2.46
C TRP A 60 -16.83 -6.75 -2.70
N ALA A 61 -16.39 -7.59 -3.66
CA ALA A 61 -17.07 -8.84 -4.02
C ALA A 61 -17.26 -9.80 -2.82
N LEU A 62 -16.45 -9.67 -1.76
CA LEU A 62 -16.63 -10.46 -0.53
C LEU A 62 -17.94 -10.14 0.20
N ASN A 63 -18.51 -8.95 0.02
CA ASN A 63 -19.78 -8.54 0.64
C ASN A 63 -21.00 -8.84 -0.24
N ASP A 64 -20.81 -9.20 -1.51
CA ASP A 64 -21.91 -9.48 -2.44
C ASP A 64 -22.36 -10.94 -2.45
N ALA A 65 -21.72 -11.80 -1.64
CA ALA A 65 -22.19 -13.15 -1.36
C ALA A 65 -23.41 -13.11 -0.42
N LYS A 66 -24.56 -12.72 -0.98
CA LYS A 66 -25.89 -12.96 -0.40
C LYS A 66 -26.62 -14.08 -1.15
#